data_AF-A0A0A1VTM6-F1
#
_entry.id   AF-A0A0A1VTM6-F1
#
_cell.length_a   1.000
_cell.length_b   1.000
_cell.length_c   1.000
_cell.angle_alpha   90.00
_cell.angle_beta   90.00
_cell.angle_gamma   90.00
#
_symmetry.space_group_name_H-M   'P 1'
#
loop_
_entity.id
_entity.type
_entity.pdbx_description
1 polymer ?
#
loop_
_entity_poly.entity_id
_entity_poly.type
_entity_poly.pdbx_seq_one_letter_code
_entity_poly.pdbx_strand_id
1 'polypeptide(L)'
;MTQVLTITQLGNPILQQKAPEIDNLLDSDCQNLSDSLITTVQAAHGVGIAAPQVAWSLRLFIVASHPNPRYPDAPIMPATARINPRILQVSEEMVKGWEGCVSVPNWRGFVPRHQWIEVAYCDRNGREIRQVFSDFVARITLPN
;
A
#
# COMPACT_ATOMS: atom_id res chain seq x y z
N MET A 1 3.50 -0.86 -21.68
CA MET A 1 4.49 -1.87 -21.22
C MET A 1 4.66 -1.67 -19.74
N THR A 2 4.44 -2.71 -18.94
CA THR A 2 4.59 -2.65 -17.48
C THR A 2 6.07 -2.66 -17.13
N GLN A 3 6.54 -1.65 -16.40
CA GLN A 3 7.96 -1.48 -16.04
C GLN A 3 8.14 -1.37 -14.52
N VAL A 4 9.30 -1.84 -14.03
CA VAL A 4 9.73 -1.62 -12.64
C VAL A 4 10.14 -0.16 -12.49
N LEU A 5 9.58 0.52 -11.49
CA LEU A 5 9.88 1.91 -11.18
C LEU A 5 10.94 2.02 -10.08
N THR A 6 11.70 3.11 -10.09
CA THR A 6 12.68 3.40 -9.03
C THR A 6 11.96 3.75 -7.73
N ILE A 7 12.28 3.03 -6.66
CA ILE A 7 11.74 3.29 -5.33
C ILE A 7 12.54 4.41 -4.65
N THR A 8 11.85 5.52 -4.37
CA THR A 8 12.36 6.63 -3.57
C THR A 8 12.67 6.18 -2.14
N GLN A 9 13.76 6.72 -1.60
CA GLN A 9 14.25 6.37 -0.27
C GLN A 9 13.92 7.45 0.76
N LEU A 10 13.95 7.07 2.03
CA LEU A 10 13.79 7.99 3.16
C LEU A 10 14.63 9.26 2.99
N GLY A 11 14.03 10.41 3.23
CA GLY A 11 14.65 11.72 2.99
C GLY A 11 14.18 12.40 1.70
N ASN A 12 13.55 11.68 0.78
CA ASN A 12 12.87 12.31 -0.36
C ASN A 12 11.62 13.06 0.13
N PRO A 13 11.47 14.38 -0.14
CA PRO A 13 10.34 15.17 0.33
C PRO A 13 8.96 14.65 -0.11
N ILE A 14 8.87 13.94 -1.24
CA ILE A 14 7.59 13.41 -1.74
C ILE A 14 6.96 12.42 -0.74
N LEU A 15 7.78 11.71 0.03
CA LEU A 15 7.31 10.74 1.03
C LEU A 15 6.64 11.39 2.24
N GLN A 16 6.75 12.72 2.40
CA GLN A 16 6.15 13.48 3.48
C GLN A 16 4.95 14.32 3.02
N GLN A 17 4.66 14.34 1.71
CA GLN A 17 3.58 15.14 1.15
C GLN A 17 2.26 14.37 1.20
N LYS A 18 1.17 15.10 1.47
CA LYS A 18 -0.18 14.54 1.33
C LYS A 18 -0.51 14.37 -0.15
N ALA A 19 -0.74 13.13 -0.55
CA ALA A 19 -1.09 12.84 -1.94
C ALA A 19 -2.54 13.28 -2.28
N PRO A 20 -2.74 14.00 -3.40
CA PRO A 20 -4.06 14.35 -3.92
C PRO A 20 -4.85 13.11 -4.37
N GLU A 21 -6.17 13.27 -4.43
CA GLU A 21 -7.07 12.25 -4.99
C GLU A 21 -6.87 12.13 -6.50
N ILE A 22 -7.18 10.95 -7.02
CA ILE A 22 -7.25 10.69 -8.45
C ILE A 22 -8.70 10.92 -8.89
N ASP A 23 -8.93 11.88 -9.80
CA ASP A 23 -10.27 12.18 -10.31
C ASP A 23 -10.72 11.16 -11.37
N ASN A 24 -9.84 10.83 -12.32
CA ASN A 24 -10.13 9.88 -13.40
C ASN A 24 -9.36 8.57 -13.22
N LEU A 25 -9.99 7.61 -12.54
CA LEU A 25 -9.39 6.31 -12.23
C LEU A 25 -9.22 5.42 -13.46
N LEU A 26 -10.02 5.65 -14.51
CA LEU A 26 -10.00 4.87 -15.75
C LEU A 26 -9.04 5.45 -16.80
N ASP A 27 -8.40 6.58 -16.48
CA ASP A 27 -7.36 7.13 -17.35
C ASP A 27 -6.19 6.16 -17.51
N SER A 28 -5.58 6.18 -18.70
CA SER A 28 -4.48 5.27 -19.02
C SER A 28 -3.30 5.45 -18.06
N ASP A 29 -3.02 6.65 -17.58
CA ASP A 29 -1.90 6.89 -16.67
C ASP A 29 -2.13 6.24 -15.31
N CYS A 30 -3.37 6.30 -14.78
CA CYS A 30 -3.73 5.63 -13.53
C CYS A 30 -3.64 4.10 -13.66
N GLN A 31 -4.11 3.55 -14.78
CA GLN A 31 -4.04 2.10 -15.05
C GLN A 31 -2.60 1.63 -15.20
N ASN A 32 -1.80 2.34 -16.01
CA ASN A 32 -0.39 2.04 -16.22
C ASN A 32 0.42 2.14 -14.92
N LEU A 33 0.16 3.17 -14.11
CA LEU A 33 0.80 3.33 -12.80
C LEU A 33 0.43 2.18 -11.86
N SER A 34 -0.83 1.79 -11.82
CA SER A 34 -1.29 0.65 -11.00
C SER A 34 -0.56 -0.64 -11.39
N ASP A 35 -0.46 -0.93 -12.68
CA ASP A 35 0.26 -2.11 -13.18
C ASP A 35 1.77 -2.02 -12.87
N SER A 36 2.39 -0.85 -13.07
CA SER A 36 3.80 -0.62 -12.73
C SER A 36 4.09 -0.74 -11.24
N LEU A 37 3.18 -0.30 -10.36
CA LEU A 37 3.32 -0.48 -8.92
C LEU A 37 3.24 -1.96 -8.53
N ILE A 38 2.35 -2.74 -9.15
CA ILE A 38 2.26 -4.19 -8.95
C ILE A 38 3.58 -4.86 -9.34
N THR A 39 4.12 -4.55 -10.52
CA THR A 39 5.41 -5.10 -10.97
C THR A 39 6.56 -4.66 -10.05
N THR A 40 6.54 -3.42 -9.59
CA THR A 40 7.58 -2.88 -8.70
C THR A 40 7.58 -3.53 -7.32
N VAL A 41 6.42 -3.71 -6.69
CA VAL A 41 6.35 -4.34 -5.36
C VAL A 41 6.75 -5.80 -5.40
N GLN A 42 6.40 -6.51 -6.47
CA GLN A 42 6.81 -7.90 -6.69
C GLN A 42 8.33 -8.01 -6.86
N ALA A 43 8.94 -7.15 -7.68
CA ALA A 43 10.38 -7.11 -7.88
C ALA A 43 11.15 -6.77 -6.59
N ALA A 44 10.54 -5.96 -5.71
CA ALA A 44 11.10 -5.61 -4.41
C ALA A 44 10.79 -6.63 -3.30
N HIS A 45 10.08 -7.72 -3.61
CA HIS A 45 9.57 -8.70 -2.62
C HIS A 45 8.81 -8.04 -1.45
N GLY A 46 8.10 -6.95 -1.73
CA GLY A 46 7.32 -6.19 -0.76
C GLY A 46 5.90 -6.74 -0.60
N VAL A 47 5.26 -6.40 0.52
CA VAL A 47 3.84 -6.74 0.79
C VAL A 47 2.88 -5.60 0.44
N GLY A 48 3.41 -4.46 0.00
CA GLY A 48 2.67 -3.30 -0.46
C GLY A 48 3.60 -2.18 -0.93
N ILE A 49 3.06 -1.28 -1.76
CA ILE A 49 3.77 -0.08 -2.24
C ILE A 49 2.76 1.04 -2.53
N ALA A 50 3.11 2.28 -2.22
CA ALA A 50 2.30 3.45 -2.55
C ALA A 50 2.91 4.26 -3.71
N ALA A 51 2.08 4.93 -4.50
CA ALA A 51 2.51 5.77 -5.61
C ALA A 51 3.58 6.82 -5.23
N PRO A 52 3.53 7.48 -4.05
CA PRO A 52 4.59 8.41 -3.65
C PRO A 52 5.96 7.74 -3.54
N GLN A 53 6.01 6.43 -3.25
CA GLN A 53 7.27 5.69 -3.17
C GLN A 53 7.96 5.53 -4.51
N VAL A 54 7.28 5.76 -5.64
CA VAL A 54 7.88 5.77 -6.98
C VAL A 54 7.88 7.17 -7.59
N ALA A 55 7.85 8.21 -6.75
CA ALA A 55 7.84 9.63 -7.12
C ALA A 55 6.54 10.13 -7.78
N TRP A 56 5.42 9.41 -7.65
CA TRP A 56 4.10 9.84 -8.10
C TRP A 56 3.23 10.26 -6.92
N SER A 57 3.01 11.56 -6.73
CA SER A 57 2.19 12.08 -5.63
C SER A 57 0.70 11.89 -5.94
N LEU A 58 0.19 10.68 -5.77
CA LEU A 58 -1.19 10.27 -6.03
C LEU A 58 -1.69 9.34 -4.93
N ARG A 59 -2.98 9.42 -4.57
CA ARG A 59 -3.58 8.57 -3.53
C ARG A 59 -3.93 7.17 -4.06
N LEU A 60 -2.90 6.43 -4.45
CA LEU A 60 -2.95 5.07 -4.97
C LEU A 60 -1.89 4.23 -4.25
N PHE A 61 -2.28 3.03 -3.83
CA PHE A 61 -1.33 2.05 -3.33
C PHE A 61 -1.77 0.61 -3.68
N ILE A 62 -0.82 -0.31 -3.61
CA ILE A 62 -1.01 -1.74 -3.86
C ILE A 62 -0.87 -2.48 -2.53
N VAL A 63 -1.79 -3.40 -2.26
CA VAL A 63 -1.65 -4.43 -1.22
C VAL A 63 -1.33 -5.75 -1.91
N ALA A 64 -0.24 -6.40 -1.52
CA ALA A 64 0.27 -7.62 -2.14
C ALA A 64 0.82 -8.59 -1.09
N SER A 65 -0.04 -9.04 -0.17
CA SER A 65 0.38 -9.93 0.92
C SER A 65 0.84 -11.28 0.39
N HIS A 66 2.03 -11.71 0.78
CA HIS A 66 2.54 -13.05 0.54
C HIS A 66 3.66 -13.37 1.55
N PRO A 67 3.87 -14.65 1.91
CA PRO A 67 5.04 -15.07 2.66
C PRO A 67 6.34 -14.63 1.99
N ASN A 68 7.26 -14.07 2.76
CA ASN A 68 8.62 -13.73 2.31
C ASN A 68 9.58 -13.69 3.51
N PRO A 69 10.91 -13.57 3.30
CA PRO A 69 11.87 -13.56 4.41
C PRO A 69 11.64 -12.47 5.48
N ARG A 70 10.98 -11.35 5.15
CA ARG A 70 10.62 -10.30 6.13
C ARG A 70 9.32 -10.63 6.87
N TYR A 71 8.40 -11.31 6.21
CA TYR A 71 7.07 -11.66 6.72
C TYR A 71 6.74 -13.12 6.39
N PRO A 72 7.33 -14.10 7.11
CA PRO A 72 7.17 -15.52 6.80
C PRO A 72 5.72 -15.99 6.97
N ASP A 73 4.99 -15.40 7.92
CA ASP A 73 3.62 -15.80 8.27
C ASP A 73 2.55 -14.93 7.59
N ALA A 74 2.92 -14.10 6.61
CA ALA A 74 1.97 -13.25 5.91
C ALA A 74 0.96 -14.11 5.12
N PRO A 75 -0.37 -13.84 5.23
CA PRO A 75 -1.35 -14.54 4.42
C PRO A 75 -1.15 -14.26 2.93
N ILE A 76 -1.50 -15.20 2.07
CA ILE A 76 -1.42 -15.03 0.62
C ILE A 76 -2.64 -14.26 0.14
N MET A 77 -2.42 -13.17 -0.61
CA MET A 77 -3.45 -12.38 -1.26
C MET A 77 -2.98 -11.92 -2.65
N PRO A 78 -3.89 -11.77 -3.63
CA PRO A 78 -3.53 -11.18 -4.91
C PRO A 78 -3.10 -9.72 -4.72
N ALA A 79 -2.11 -9.30 -5.50
CA ALA A 79 -1.71 -7.90 -5.58
C ALA A 79 -2.86 -7.07 -6.15
N THR A 80 -3.37 -6.11 -5.39
CA THR A 80 -4.55 -5.34 -5.77
C THR A 80 -4.37 -3.85 -5.50
N ALA A 81 -4.85 -3.04 -6.43
CA ALA A 81 -4.87 -1.59 -6.30
C ALA A 81 -5.98 -1.13 -5.34
N ARG A 82 -5.66 -0.07 -4.60
CA ARG A 82 -6.53 0.64 -3.68
C ARG A 82 -6.39 2.13 -3.98
N ILE A 83 -7.41 2.69 -4.64
CA ILE A 83 -7.41 4.07 -5.11
C ILE A 83 -8.31 4.92 -4.23
N ASN A 84 -7.84 6.12 -3.89
CA ASN A 84 -8.51 7.07 -2.99
C ASN A 84 -9.02 6.43 -1.69
N PRO A 85 -8.23 5.60 -0.98
CA PRO A 85 -8.63 5.00 0.29
C PRO A 85 -9.02 6.05 1.34
N ARG A 86 -10.04 5.71 2.13
CA ARG A 86 -10.45 6.39 3.36
C ARG A 86 -10.71 5.37 4.47
N ILE A 87 -10.24 5.67 5.66
CA ILE A 87 -10.55 4.90 6.87
C ILE A 87 -11.92 5.35 7.35
N LEU A 88 -12.82 4.41 7.58
CA LEU A 88 -14.17 4.66 8.10
C LEU A 88 -14.22 4.42 9.61
N GLN A 89 -13.62 3.32 10.06
CA GLN A 89 -13.58 2.91 11.46
C GLN A 89 -12.28 2.19 11.79
N VAL A 90 -11.93 2.19 13.08
CA VAL A 90 -10.77 1.48 13.62
C VAL A 90 -11.14 0.83 14.95
N SER A 91 -10.45 -0.26 15.30
CA SER A 91 -10.59 -0.88 16.62
C SER A 91 -10.01 -0.02 17.74
N GLU A 92 -10.49 -0.16 18.96
CA GLU A 92 -9.80 0.41 20.13
C GLU A 92 -8.49 -0.33 20.43
N GLU A 93 -8.49 -1.66 20.24
CA GLU A 93 -7.32 -2.50 20.45
C GLU A 93 -6.22 -2.18 19.43
N MET A 94 -5.00 -2.04 19.95
CA MET A 94 -3.79 -1.90 19.14
C MET A 94 -2.81 -3.04 19.40
N VAL A 95 -2.28 -3.61 18.32
CA VAL A 95 -1.31 -4.70 18.34
C VAL A 95 0.00 -4.25 17.71
N LYS A 96 1.10 -4.50 18.43
CA LYS A 96 2.45 -4.23 17.93
C LYS A 96 2.92 -5.35 17.01
N GLY A 97 3.59 -4.98 15.93
CA GLY A 97 4.16 -5.91 14.97
C GLY A 97 5.37 -5.32 14.29
N TRP A 98 6.22 -6.18 13.75
CA TRP A 98 7.41 -5.76 13.03
C TRP A 98 7.07 -5.33 11.61
N GLU A 99 7.22 -4.04 11.33
CA GLU A 99 7.04 -3.46 10.00
C GLU A 99 8.40 -3.14 9.37
N GLY A 100 8.42 -3.16 8.05
CA GLY A 100 9.53 -2.73 7.24
C GLY A 100 8.99 -2.06 5.97
N CYS A 101 9.78 -1.16 5.40
CA CYS A 101 9.39 -0.39 4.23
C CYS A 101 10.37 -0.64 3.07
N VAL A 102 9.90 -0.60 1.83
CA VAL A 102 10.76 -0.66 0.64
C VAL A 102 11.54 0.64 0.41
N SER A 103 11.10 1.76 1.01
CA SER A 103 11.81 3.05 1.02
C SER A 103 12.77 3.21 2.20
N VAL A 104 12.84 2.22 3.11
CA VAL A 104 13.77 2.19 4.26
C VAL A 104 14.43 0.81 4.33
N PRO A 105 15.36 0.50 3.41
CA PRO A 105 15.97 -0.82 3.31
C PRO A 105 16.73 -1.17 4.58
N ASN A 106 16.78 -2.46 4.92
CA ASN A 106 17.50 -3.03 6.07
C ASN A 106 16.99 -2.64 7.46
N TRP A 107 16.01 -1.73 7.57
CA TRP A 107 15.41 -1.35 8.84
C TRP A 107 14.02 -1.96 9.02
N ARG A 108 13.72 -2.27 10.29
CA ARG A 108 12.39 -2.65 10.75
C ARG A 108 12.06 -1.91 12.04
N GLY A 109 10.80 -1.58 12.21
CA GLY A 109 10.27 -0.97 13.43
C GLY A 109 9.21 -1.84 14.07
N PHE A 110 9.08 -1.79 15.39
CA PHE A 110 8.01 -2.45 16.11
C PHE A 110 6.86 -1.47 16.33
N VAL A 111 5.89 -1.50 15.41
CA VAL A 111 4.89 -0.43 15.23
C VAL A 111 3.52 -0.88 15.76
N PRO A 112 2.86 -0.08 16.63
CA PRO A 112 1.48 -0.33 17.03
C PRO A 112 0.51 -0.01 15.88
N ARG A 113 -0.44 -0.90 15.63
CA ARG A 113 -1.53 -0.70 14.67
C ARG A 113 -2.85 -1.15 15.27
N HIS A 114 -3.95 -0.55 14.83
CA HIS A 114 -5.28 -1.06 15.12
C HIS A 114 -5.41 -2.51 14.67
N GLN A 115 -5.98 -3.35 15.53
CA GLN A 115 -6.22 -4.77 15.28
C GLN A 115 -7.12 -5.00 14.06
N TRP A 116 -8.11 -4.13 13.85
CA TRP A 116 -8.88 -4.09 12.62
C TRP A 116 -9.15 -2.66 12.17
N ILE A 117 -9.37 -2.49 10.86
CA ILE A 117 -9.79 -1.24 10.24
C ILE A 117 -10.93 -1.51 9.26
N GLU A 118 -11.87 -0.59 9.16
CA GLU A 118 -12.82 -0.53 8.06
C GLU A 118 -12.39 0.56 7.09
N VAL A 119 -12.28 0.22 5.81
CA VAL A 119 -11.86 1.16 4.77
C VAL A 119 -12.84 1.17 3.60
N ALA A 120 -12.99 2.33 2.98
CA ALA A 120 -13.58 2.47 1.66
C ALA A 120 -12.52 2.92 0.65
N TYR A 121 -12.53 2.36 -0.55
CA TYR A 121 -11.62 2.70 -1.63
C TYR A 121 -12.25 2.31 -2.97
N CYS A 122 -11.69 2.80 -4.07
CA CYS A 122 -12.03 2.33 -5.41
C CYS A 122 -11.03 1.28 -5.88
N ASP A 123 -11.52 0.22 -6.52
CA ASP A 123 -10.67 -0.70 -7.27
C ASP A 123 -10.22 -0.11 -8.61
N ARG A 124 -9.42 -0.86 -9.36
CA ARG A 124 -8.91 -0.44 -10.67
C ARG A 124 -10.01 -0.17 -11.70
N ASN A 125 -11.22 -0.68 -11.50
CA ASN A 125 -12.35 -0.49 -12.41
C ASN A 125 -13.25 0.67 -11.96
N GLY A 126 -12.85 1.42 -10.92
CA GLY A 126 -13.63 2.50 -10.34
C GLY A 126 -14.79 2.04 -9.47
N ARG A 127 -14.88 0.74 -9.15
CA ARG A 127 -15.92 0.24 -8.23
C ARG A 127 -15.53 0.58 -6.79
N GLU A 128 -16.44 1.24 -6.08
CA GLU A 128 -16.29 1.48 -4.66
C GLU A 128 -16.44 0.16 -3.88
N ILE A 129 -15.46 -0.10 -3.01
CA ILE A 129 -15.41 -1.24 -2.11
C ILE A 129 -15.33 -0.71 -0.69
N ARG A 130 -16.18 -1.26 0.18
CA ARG A 130 -16.12 -1.09 1.62
C ARG A 130 -15.81 -2.44 2.25
N GLN A 131 -14.73 -2.50 3.03
CA GLN A 131 -14.25 -3.77 3.58
C GLN A 131 -13.57 -3.58 4.93
N VAL A 132 -13.79 -4.54 5.84
CA VAL A 132 -13.04 -4.67 7.09
C VAL A 132 -11.83 -5.57 6.86
N PHE A 133 -10.67 -5.12 7.31
CA PHE A 133 -9.44 -5.90 7.36
C PHE A 133 -8.99 -6.06 8.81
N SER A 134 -8.39 -7.20 9.14
CA SER A 134 -7.82 -7.48 10.46
C SER A 134 -6.34 -7.85 10.36
N ASP A 135 -5.67 -7.84 11.50
CA ASP A 135 -4.33 -8.41 11.70
C ASP A 135 -3.29 -7.86 10.71
N PHE A 136 -2.56 -8.75 10.04
CA PHE A 136 -1.53 -8.39 9.08
C PHE A 136 -2.08 -7.61 7.88
N VAL A 137 -3.29 -7.95 7.43
CA VAL A 137 -3.90 -7.27 6.27
C VAL A 137 -4.31 -5.85 6.65
N ALA A 138 -4.86 -5.64 7.84
CA ALA A 138 -5.12 -4.30 8.36
C ALA A 138 -3.84 -3.46 8.42
N ARG A 139 -2.75 -4.05 8.93
CA ARG A 139 -1.43 -3.42 9.06
C ARG A 139 -0.87 -2.89 7.74
N ILE A 140 -1.01 -3.65 6.66
CA ILE A 140 -0.48 -3.25 5.33
C ILE A 140 -1.49 -2.45 4.49
N THR A 141 -2.76 -2.35 4.93
CA THR A 141 -3.82 -1.59 4.25
C THR A 141 -3.93 -0.15 4.78
N LEU A 142 -3.16 0.18 5.82
CA LEU A 142 -3.10 1.50 6.43
C LEU A 142 -1.79 2.22 6.03
N PRO A 143 -1.80 3.12 5.03
CA PRO A 143 -0.65 4.00 4.81
C PRO A 143 -0.49 4.94 6.01
N ASN A 144 0.76 5.22 6.40
CA ASN A 144 1.12 6.26 7.37
C ASN A 144 0.88 7.65 6.80
#